data_AF-A0A0C2FST1-F1
#
_entry.id   AF-A0A0C2FST1-F1
#
_cell.length_a   1.000
_cell.length_b   1.000
_cell.length_c   1.000
_cell.angle_alpha   90.00
_cell.angle_beta   90.00
_cell.angle_gamma   90.00
#
_symmetry.space_group_name_H-M   'P 1'
#
loop_
_entity.id
_entity.type
_entity.pdbx_description
1 polymer ?
#
loop_
_entity_poly.entity_id
_entity_poly.type
_entity_poly.pdbx_seq_one_letter_code
_entity_poly.pdbx_strand_id
1 'polypeptide(L)'
;MYFCCTKLTLVSYLSIYERVVKPFTFKAGPSNPFKSDNQKAQKNTLTGFVEPAHINDFHFTRELRSFDTLGYARNPTAERSNEFIGNKEAAIGSQGESLFDSKKTGGEKRKRQANFDASDLEGYTGPWAKYCDEKTIAKPDPELQKEMDEIRQANSRRFKRKQQQQENDNAEETSVLHLKEAQDYQGRSFLVPPAFTGVNLRADAVPE
;
A
#
# COMPACT_ATOMS: atom_id res chain seq x y z
N MET A 1 49.32 4.61 -12.66
CA MET A 1 48.86 5.78 -13.44
C MET A 1 47.38 6.01 -13.13
N TYR A 2 47.07 6.94 -12.23
CA TYR A 2 45.69 7.27 -11.88
C TYR A 2 45.22 8.39 -12.81
N PHE A 3 44.37 8.08 -13.78
CA PHE A 3 43.59 9.09 -14.47
C PHE A 3 42.55 9.63 -13.48
N CYS A 4 42.83 10.78 -12.88
CA CYS A 4 41.85 11.53 -12.11
C CYS A 4 40.82 12.09 -13.09
N CYS A 5 39.66 11.43 -13.18
CA CYS A 5 38.53 11.91 -13.96
C CYS A 5 37.89 13.07 -13.20
N THR A 6 38.44 14.27 -13.33
CA THR A 6 37.81 15.49 -12.83
C THR A 6 36.60 15.79 -13.70
N LYS A 7 35.39 15.65 -13.15
CA LYS A 7 34.17 16.18 -13.78
C LYS A 7 34.31 17.69 -13.85
N LEU A 8 34.67 18.23 -15.02
CA LEU A 8 34.62 19.66 -15.31
C LEU A 8 33.16 20.08 -15.45
N THR A 9 32.62 20.74 -14.42
CA THR A 9 31.22 21.22 -14.39
C THR A 9 31.11 22.74 -14.57
N LEU A 10 32.16 23.50 -14.27
CA LEU A 10 32.20 24.96 -14.40
C LEU A 10 33.26 25.37 -15.41
N VAL A 11 32.89 26.26 -16.34
CA VAL A 11 33.82 26.91 -17.28
C VAL A 11 34.12 28.29 -16.73
N SER A 12 35.41 28.59 -16.50
CA SER A 12 35.86 29.84 -15.86
C SER A 12 35.95 31.04 -16.81
N TYR A 13 35.70 30.83 -18.10
CA TYR A 13 35.78 31.85 -19.15
C TYR A 13 34.57 31.77 -20.09
N LEU A 14 34.21 32.90 -20.71
CA LEU A 14 33.17 32.95 -21.74
C LEU A 14 33.63 32.12 -22.95
N SER A 15 32.98 30.99 -23.18
CA SER A 15 33.34 30.03 -24.23
C SER A 15 32.33 30.05 -25.38
N ILE A 16 32.83 29.89 -26.60
CA ILE A 16 31.99 29.75 -27.80
C ILE A 16 31.16 28.46 -27.70
N TYR A 17 29.86 28.56 -28.02
CA TYR A 17 28.89 27.45 -27.98
C TYR A 17 29.45 26.15 -28.60
N GLU A 18 30.10 26.27 -29.75
CA GLU A 18 30.66 25.17 -30.49
C GLU A 18 31.70 24.36 -29.70
N ARG A 19 32.54 25.03 -28.91
CA ARG A 19 33.58 24.38 -28.09
C ARG A 19 33.02 23.64 -26.89
N VAL A 20 31.88 24.08 -26.36
CA VAL A 20 31.22 23.46 -25.22
C VAL A 20 30.29 22.34 -25.66
N VAL A 21 29.46 22.55 -26.68
CA VAL A 21 28.40 21.60 -27.03
C VAL A 21 28.90 20.44 -27.89
N LYS A 22 29.80 20.68 -28.85
CA LYS A 22 30.34 19.61 -29.72
C LYS A 22 30.95 18.42 -28.97
N PRO A 23 31.80 18.59 -27.93
CA PRO A 23 32.36 17.44 -27.22
C PRO A 23 31.31 16.65 -26.41
N PHE A 24 30.18 17.26 -26.04
CA PHE A 24 29.11 16.56 -25.32
C PHE A 24 28.15 15.80 -26.26
N THR A 25 27.94 16.29 -27.48
CA THR A 25 27.04 15.65 -28.46
C THR A 25 27.75 14.64 -29.35
N PHE A 26 29.04 14.83 -29.65
CA PHE A 26 29.85 13.89 -30.42
C PHE A 26 30.37 12.75 -29.52
N LYS A 27 29.50 11.76 -29.26
CA LYS A 27 29.92 10.49 -28.66
C LYS A 27 30.60 9.64 -29.74
N ALA A 28 31.92 9.60 -29.73
CA ALA A 28 32.68 8.71 -30.62
C ALA A 28 32.58 7.25 -30.14
N GLY A 29 32.14 6.36 -31.03
CA GLY A 29 32.07 4.91 -30.81
C GLY A 29 30.67 4.35 -30.46
N PRO A 30 30.50 3.01 -30.47
CA PRO A 30 29.22 2.37 -30.18
C PRO A 30 28.81 2.52 -28.71
N SER A 31 27.51 2.61 -28.45
CA SER A 31 26.97 2.66 -27.08
C SER A 31 27.18 1.32 -26.37
N ASN A 32 27.59 1.36 -25.11
CA ASN A 32 27.81 0.15 -24.32
C ASN A 32 26.48 -0.61 -24.10
N PRO A 33 26.35 -1.86 -24.59
CA PRO A 33 25.11 -2.64 -24.48
C PRO A 33 24.86 -3.20 -23.08
N PHE A 34 25.90 -3.28 -22.22
CA PHE A 34 25.79 -3.84 -20.87
C PHE A 34 25.24 -2.87 -19.82
N LYS A 35 24.97 -1.61 -20.22
CA LYS A 35 24.36 -0.64 -19.33
C LYS A 35 22.84 -0.76 -19.38
N SER A 36 22.21 -0.87 -18.21
CA SER A 36 20.76 -0.69 -18.13
C SER A 36 20.36 0.76 -18.46
N ASP A 37 19.10 1.01 -18.77
CA ASP A 37 18.67 2.35 -19.17
C ASP A 37 18.85 3.39 -18.05
N ASN A 38 18.68 2.97 -16.79
CA ASN A 38 19.00 3.79 -15.62
C ASN A 38 20.52 4.09 -15.51
N GLN A 39 21.40 3.19 -15.96
CA GLN A 39 22.85 3.45 -16.00
C GLN A 39 23.28 4.31 -17.21
N LYS A 40 22.47 4.34 -18.28
CA LYS A 40 22.69 5.20 -19.44
C LYS A 40 22.24 6.65 -19.18
N ALA A 41 21.22 6.84 -18.33
CA ALA A 41 20.70 8.14 -17.95
C ALA A 41 21.76 9.00 -17.23
N GLN A 42 21.75 10.31 -17.50
CA GLN A 42 22.55 11.26 -16.74
C GLN A 42 21.89 11.46 -15.38
N LYS A 43 22.61 11.13 -14.30
CA LYS A 43 22.07 11.21 -12.94
C LYS A 43 23.08 11.80 -11.96
N ASN A 44 22.55 12.56 -11.02
CA ASN A 44 23.28 13.11 -9.88
C ASN A 44 22.96 12.34 -8.59
N THR A 45 21.75 11.77 -8.50
CA THR A 45 21.31 10.89 -7.42
C THR A 45 21.09 9.46 -7.94
N LEU A 46 20.78 8.50 -7.06
CA LEU A 46 20.54 7.11 -7.45
C LEU A 46 19.41 6.97 -8.48
N THR A 47 18.36 7.80 -8.32
CA THR A 47 17.11 7.73 -9.07
C THR A 47 17.04 8.68 -10.25
N GLY A 48 17.88 9.72 -10.32
CA GLY A 48 17.83 10.67 -11.43
C GLY A 48 18.73 11.90 -11.28
N PHE A 49 18.39 12.94 -12.03
CA PHE A 49 19.06 14.23 -12.00
C PHE A 49 18.21 15.23 -11.23
N VAL A 50 18.82 15.92 -10.27
CA VAL A 50 18.15 16.92 -9.43
C VAL A 50 19.01 18.17 -9.47
N GLU A 51 18.41 19.27 -9.89
CA GLU A 51 19.01 20.60 -9.92
C GLU A 51 18.05 21.63 -9.28
N PRO A 52 18.58 22.67 -8.62
CA PRO A 52 17.75 23.76 -8.12
C PRO A 52 17.18 24.55 -9.31
N ALA A 53 15.85 24.67 -9.34
CA ALA A 53 15.14 25.45 -10.35
C ALA A 53 14.53 26.71 -9.73
N HIS A 54 14.55 27.81 -10.48
CA HIS A 54 13.90 29.06 -10.11
C HIS A 54 12.63 29.23 -10.94
N ILE A 55 11.49 28.83 -10.37
CA ILE A 55 10.18 28.96 -10.99
C ILE A 55 9.35 29.88 -10.10
N ASN A 56 8.50 30.72 -10.70
CA ASN A 56 7.56 31.53 -9.94
C ASN A 56 6.50 30.63 -9.26
N ASP A 57 6.31 30.82 -7.95
CA ASP A 57 5.35 30.09 -7.13
C ASP A 57 3.94 30.10 -7.71
N PHE A 58 3.50 31.24 -8.27
CA PHE A 58 2.18 31.35 -8.88
C PHE A 58 2.04 30.45 -10.11
N HIS A 59 3.05 30.41 -10.98
CA HIS A 59 3.02 29.55 -12.17
C HIS A 59 3.09 28.07 -11.79
N PHE A 60 3.91 27.71 -10.80
CA PHE A 60 3.99 26.34 -10.32
C PHE A 60 2.66 25.87 -9.73
N THR A 61 2.07 26.65 -8.82
CA THR A 61 0.79 26.29 -8.19
C THR A 61 -0.38 26.31 -9.17
N ARG A 62 -0.37 27.18 -10.17
CA ARG A 62 -1.34 27.22 -11.27
C ARG A 62 -1.34 25.92 -12.06
N GLU A 63 -0.17 25.47 -12.50
CA GLU A 63 -0.04 24.23 -13.27
C GLU A 63 -0.34 22.99 -12.41
N LEU A 64 0.12 22.97 -11.15
CA LEU A 64 -0.15 21.89 -10.21
C LEU A 64 -1.66 21.67 -10.00
N ARG A 65 -2.40 22.74 -9.67
CA ARG A 65 -3.86 22.65 -9.45
C ARG A 65 -4.61 22.33 -10.73
N SER A 66 -4.11 22.80 -11.87
CA SER A 66 -4.71 22.49 -13.18
C SER A 66 -4.54 21.01 -13.51
N PHE A 67 -3.37 20.42 -13.22
CA PHE A 67 -3.16 18.98 -13.37
C PHE A 67 -4.08 18.17 -12.46
N ASP A 68 -4.19 18.54 -11.18
CA ASP A 68 -5.00 17.80 -10.20
C ASP A 68 -6.50 17.83 -10.54
N THR A 69 -7.00 18.93 -11.10
CA THR A 69 -8.44 19.12 -11.37
C THR A 69 -8.86 18.79 -12.80
N LEU A 70 -8.02 19.11 -13.79
CA LEU A 70 -8.32 18.96 -15.22
C LEU A 70 -7.59 17.77 -15.86
N GLY A 71 -6.57 17.22 -15.19
CA GLY A 71 -5.78 16.10 -15.68
C GLY A 71 -4.73 16.47 -16.74
N TYR A 72 -4.48 17.77 -16.98
CA TYR A 72 -3.42 18.24 -17.85
C TYR A 72 -2.74 19.51 -17.32
N ALA A 73 -1.49 19.70 -17.71
CA ALA A 73 -0.70 20.90 -17.40
C ALA A 73 0.38 21.13 -18.45
N ARG A 74 1.04 22.29 -18.44
CA ARG A 74 2.22 22.55 -19.26
C ARG A 74 3.42 21.77 -18.76
N ASN A 75 4.26 21.31 -19.69
CA ASN A 75 5.47 20.58 -19.35
C ASN A 75 6.50 21.52 -18.68
N PRO A 76 6.99 21.23 -17.47
CA PRO A 76 8.00 22.04 -16.81
C PRO A 76 9.43 21.83 -17.38
N THR A 77 9.62 20.92 -18.34
CA THR A 77 10.91 20.64 -18.96
C THR A 77 11.38 21.81 -19.83
N ALA A 78 12.63 22.27 -19.64
CA ALA A 78 13.20 23.41 -20.37
C ALA A 78 13.15 23.27 -21.91
N GLU A 79 13.34 22.05 -22.44
CA GLU A 79 13.35 21.81 -23.89
C GLU A 79 11.95 21.78 -24.54
N ARG A 80 10.91 21.45 -23.76
CA ARG A 80 9.55 21.20 -24.28
C ARG A 80 8.48 21.96 -23.49
N SER A 81 8.77 23.19 -23.09
CA SER A 81 7.90 24.00 -22.21
C SER A 81 6.50 24.27 -22.78
N ASN A 82 6.35 24.21 -24.10
CA ASN A 82 5.08 24.50 -24.79
C ASN A 82 4.20 23.26 -25.01
N GLU A 83 4.69 22.08 -24.63
CA GLU A 83 3.91 20.84 -24.74
C GLU A 83 3.02 20.66 -23.50
N PHE A 84 1.79 20.17 -23.69
CA PHE A 84 0.94 19.74 -22.59
C PHE A 84 1.22 18.28 -22.22
N ILE A 85 1.22 17.99 -20.92
CA ILE A 85 1.37 16.66 -20.33
C ILE A 85 0.08 16.23 -19.64
N GLY A 86 -0.16 14.92 -19.54
CA GLY A 86 -1.41 14.34 -19.05
C GLY A 86 -2.42 14.12 -20.18
N ASN A 87 -3.66 14.56 -19.99
CA ASN A 87 -4.72 14.45 -20.99
C ASN A 87 -4.60 15.54 -22.09
N LYS A 88 -3.85 15.23 -23.15
CA LYS A 88 -3.60 16.15 -24.27
C LYS A 88 -4.87 16.49 -25.05
N GLU A 89 -5.81 15.56 -25.17
CA GLU A 89 -7.07 15.77 -25.89
C GLU A 89 -7.94 16.81 -25.16
N ALA A 90 -8.06 16.69 -23.83
CA ALA A 90 -8.76 17.67 -23.01
C ALA A 90 -8.06 19.04 -23.05
N ALA A 91 -6.72 19.07 -23.10
CA ALA A 91 -5.96 20.32 -23.24
C ALA A 91 -6.28 21.02 -24.56
N ILE A 92 -6.26 20.30 -25.69
CA ILE A 92 -6.59 20.85 -27.01
C ILE A 92 -8.05 21.31 -27.06
N GLY A 93 -8.98 20.50 -26.55
CA GLY A 93 -10.41 20.81 -26.55
C GLY A 93 -10.78 22.03 -25.69
N SER A 94 -9.98 22.35 -24.67
CA SER A 94 -10.16 23.53 -23.82
C SER A 94 -9.09 24.60 -24.01
N GLN A 95 -8.39 24.57 -25.16
CA GLN A 95 -7.38 25.56 -25.56
C GLN A 95 -6.26 25.80 -24.53
N GLY A 96 -6.00 24.83 -23.66
CA GLY A 96 -4.99 24.92 -22.61
C GLY A 96 -5.33 25.88 -21.46
N GLU A 97 -6.61 26.16 -21.22
CA GLU A 97 -7.06 26.98 -20.10
C GLU A 97 -6.71 26.35 -18.75
N SER A 98 -6.16 27.16 -17.84
CA SER A 98 -5.91 26.74 -16.46
C SER A 98 -7.12 27.01 -15.56
N LEU A 99 -7.13 26.41 -14.37
CA LEU A 99 -8.19 26.62 -13.37
C LEU A 99 -8.35 28.11 -12.97
N PHE A 100 -7.28 28.90 -13.11
CA PHE A 100 -7.27 30.32 -12.74
C PHE A 100 -7.77 31.25 -13.85
N ASP A 101 -7.85 30.81 -15.11
CA ASP A 101 -8.16 31.70 -16.23
C ASP A 101 -9.65 31.87 -16.50
N SER A 102 -10.49 30.92 -16.08
CA SER A 102 -11.98 31.01 -15.98
C SER A 102 -12.67 29.66 -16.16
N LYS A 103 -11.94 28.59 -16.50
CA LYS A 103 -12.52 27.27 -16.78
C LYS A 103 -13.38 26.79 -15.61
N LYS A 104 -14.70 26.80 -15.82
CA LYS A 104 -15.66 26.32 -14.83
C LYS A 104 -15.63 24.79 -14.85
N THR A 105 -14.87 24.20 -13.92
CA THR A 105 -14.87 22.76 -13.67
C THR A 105 -16.21 22.27 -13.10
N GLY A 106 -17.04 23.19 -12.59
CA GLY A 106 -18.35 22.86 -12.03
C GLY A 106 -19.37 22.59 -13.13
N GLY A 107 -19.76 21.31 -13.26
CA GLY A 107 -21.01 20.93 -13.91
C GLY A 107 -22.24 21.41 -13.12
N GLU A 108 -23.30 20.62 -13.09
CA GLU A 108 -24.49 20.95 -12.32
C GLU A 108 -24.15 21.14 -10.83
N LYS A 109 -24.50 22.32 -10.28
CA LYS A 109 -24.23 22.65 -8.88
C LYS A 109 -25.09 21.77 -7.99
N ARG A 110 -24.45 20.89 -7.21
CA ARG A 110 -25.12 20.03 -6.23
C ARG A 110 -25.83 20.87 -5.16
N LYS A 111 -27.08 20.51 -4.84
CA LYS A 111 -27.91 21.22 -3.87
C LYS A 111 -27.42 20.95 -2.44
N ARG A 112 -27.33 22.00 -1.62
CA ARG A 112 -26.95 21.94 -0.20
C ARG A 112 -28.15 22.28 0.68
N GLN A 113 -28.23 21.64 1.85
CA GLN A 113 -29.20 21.99 2.88
C GLN A 113 -28.64 23.15 3.70
N ALA A 114 -28.68 24.36 3.13
CA ALA A 114 -28.07 25.54 3.72
C ALA A 114 -29.10 26.39 4.46
N ASN A 115 -28.96 26.49 5.78
CA ASN A 115 -29.58 27.48 6.63
C ASN A 115 -28.51 28.48 7.09
N PHE A 116 -28.72 29.76 6.77
CA PHE A 116 -27.83 30.87 7.13
C PHE A 116 -28.44 31.80 8.19
N ASP A 117 -29.61 31.47 8.73
CA ASP A 117 -30.22 32.22 9.81
C ASP A 117 -29.49 31.93 11.13
N ALA A 118 -28.71 32.91 11.59
CA ALA A 118 -27.95 32.79 12.83
C ALA A 118 -28.83 32.80 14.09
N SER A 119 -30.13 33.12 13.97
CA SER A 119 -31.07 33.09 15.11
C SER A 119 -31.57 31.68 15.43
N ASP A 120 -31.47 30.73 14.49
CA ASP A 120 -31.82 29.34 14.68
C ASP A 120 -30.67 28.55 15.31
N LEU A 121 -30.78 28.28 16.61
CA LEU A 121 -29.75 27.61 17.41
C LEU A 121 -29.52 26.14 17.01
N GLU A 122 -30.55 25.45 16.54
CA GLU A 122 -30.48 24.01 16.24
C GLU A 122 -30.28 23.73 14.75
N GLY A 123 -30.80 24.60 13.88
CA GLY A 123 -30.80 24.40 12.44
C GLY A 123 -29.78 25.21 11.64
N TYR A 124 -28.96 26.08 12.26
CA TYR A 124 -27.93 26.82 11.53
C TYR A 124 -26.84 25.88 10.99
N THR A 125 -26.67 25.86 9.67
CA THR A 125 -25.65 25.04 9.00
C THR A 125 -24.52 25.87 8.40
N GLY A 126 -24.80 27.12 8.00
CA GLY A 126 -23.82 28.03 7.43
C GLY A 126 -22.99 27.42 6.28
N PRO A 127 -21.68 27.73 6.20
CA PRO A 127 -20.76 27.13 5.22
C PRO A 127 -20.55 25.61 5.36
N TRP A 128 -20.95 25.02 6.50
CA TRP A 128 -20.86 23.58 6.79
C TRP A 128 -22.07 22.78 6.33
N ALA A 129 -22.99 23.41 5.59
CA ALA A 129 -24.15 22.76 4.98
C ALA A 129 -23.74 21.54 4.13
N LYS A 130 -24.24 20.36 4.52
CA LYS A 130 -24.07 19.12 3.76
C LYS A 130 -24.84 19.17 2.43
N TYR A 131 -24.43 18.35 1.48
CA TYR A 131 -25.22 18.17 0.26
C TYR A 131 -26.49 17.34 0.53
N CYS A 132 -27.58 17.64 -0.17
CA CYS A 132 -28.86 16.95 0.03
C CYS A 132 -28.81 15.47 -0.37
N ASP A 133 -27.95 15.11 -1.31
CA ASP A 133 -27.73 13.76 -1.83
C ASP A 133 -26.64 12.99 -1.07
N GLU A 134 -25.97 13.61 -0.09
CA GLU A 134 -24.88 13.01 0.67
C GLU A 134 -25.40 12.18 1.85
N LYS A 135 -25.10 10.88 1.84
CA LYS A 135 -25.37 9.99 2.98
C LYS A 135 -24.19 10.04 3.95
N THR A 136 -24.44 10.45 5.20
CA THR A 136 -23.39 10.54 6.23
C THR A 136 -22.83 9.18 6.64
N ILE A 137 -23.66 8.12 6.60
CA ILE A 137 -23.25 6.76 6.96
C ILE A 137 -23.36 5.88 5.71
N ALA A 138 -22.23 5.51 5.15
CA ALA A 138 -22.13 4.48 4.12
C ALA A 138 -21.82 3.14 4.80
N LYS A 139 -22.86 2.33 5.04
CA LYS A 139 -22.67 0.94 5.48
C LYS A 139 -22.37 0.07 4.25
N PRO A 140 -21.40 -0.86 4.32
CA PRO A 140 -21.20 -1.84 3.27
C PRO A 140 -22.44 -2.71 3.09
N ASP A 141 -22.56 -3.33 1.93
CA ASP A 141 -23.57 -4.37 1.71
C ASP A 141 -23.40 -5.50 2.75
N PRO A 142 -24.49 -6.10 3.28
CA PRO A 142 -24.41 -7.16 4.28
C PRO A 142 -23.52 -8.36 3.88
N GLU A 143 -23.41 -8.68 2.59
CA GLU A 143 -22.52 -9.74 2.12
C GLU A 143 -21.04 -9.31 2.24
N LEU A 144 -20.72 -8.12 1.74
CA LEU A 144 -19.37 -7.55 1.84
C LEU A 144 -18.95 -7.33 3.30
N GLN A 145 -19.89 -6.97 4.18
CA GLN A 145 -19.63 -6.81 5.61
C GLN A 145 -19.17 -8.14 6.23
N LYS A 146 -19.81 -9.26 5.88
CA LYS A 146 -19.40 -10.59 6.35
C LYS A 146 -18.02 -10.96 5.82
N GLU A 147 -17.75 -10.73 4.54
CA GLU A 147 -16.44 -10.99 3.94
C GLU A 147 -15.33 -10.16 4.64
N MET A 148 -15.57 -8.88 4.90
CA MET A 148 -14.63 -8.04 5.63
C MET A 148 -14.41 -8.54 7.07
N ASP A 149 -15.45 -9.00 7.74
CA ASP A 149 -15.36 -9.57 9.08
C ASP A 149 -14.60 -10.92 9.08
N GLU A 150 -14.78 -11.76 8.06
CA GLU A 150 -14.02 -13.00 7.84
C GLU A 150 -12.54 -12.72 7.58
N ILE A 151 -12.21 -11.77 6.68
CA ILE A 151 -10.82 -11.36 6.42
C ILE A 151 -10.18 -10.78 7.68
N ARG A 152 -10.93 -9.99 8.45
CA ARG A 152 -10.46 -9.43 9.72
C ARG A 152 -10.18 -10.53 10.74
N GLN A 153 -11.04 -11.53 10.83
CA GLN A 153 -10.84 -12.70 11.68
C GLN A 153 -9.60 -13.50 11.22
N ALA A 154 -9.49 -13.80 9.92
CA ALA A 154 -8.40 -14.57 9.34
C ALA A 154 -7.02 -13.88 9.48
N ASN A 155 -6.96 -12.55 9.33
CA ASN A 155 -5.72 -11.78 9.45
C ASN A 155 -5.35 -11.47 10.90
N SER A 156 -6.30 -11.57 11.84
CA SER A 156 -5.99 -11.32 13.25
C SER A 156 -5.25 -12.51 13.87
N ARG A 157 -3.98 -12.29 14.21
CA ARG A 157 -3.16 -13.26 14.97
C ARG A 157 -3.82 -13.68 16.28
N ARG A 158 -4.63 -12.81 16.86
CA ARG A 158 -5.39 -13.06 18.11
C ARG A 158 -6.51 -14.07 17.92
N PHE A 159 -7.24 -14.01 16.80
CA PHE A 159 -8.31 -14.98 16.51
C PHE A 159 -7.73 -16.35 16.19
N LYS A 160 -6.65 -16.42 15.38
CA LYS A 160 -5.91 -17.66 15.14
C LYS A 160 -5.42 -18.30 16.44
N ARG A 161 -4.80 -17.51 17.34
CA ARG A 161 -4.38 -18.00 18.67
C ARG A 161 -5.55 -18.51 19.51
N LYS A 162 -6.68 -17.80 19.52
CA LYS A 162 -7.86 -18.22 20.28
C LYS A 162 -8.47 -19.52 19.73
N GLN A 163 -8.52 -19.66 18.42
CA GLN A 163 -9.00 -20.88 17.75
C GLN A 163 -8.09 -22.08 18.07
N GLN A 164 -6.77 -21.88 18.01
CA GLN A 164 -5.78 -22.91 18.36
C GLN A 164 -5.87 -23.33 19.84
N GLN A 165 -6.15 -22.38 20.73
CA GLN A 165 -6.31 -22.65 22.16
C GLN A 165 -7.61 -23.44 22.43
N GLN A 166 -8.69 -23.09 21.75
CA GLN A 166 -9.97 -23.80 21.85
C GLN A 166 -9.90 -25.21 21.22
N GLU A 167 -9.08 -25.41 20.19
CA GLU A 167 -8.81 -26.73 19.61
C GLU A 167 -8.00 -27.61 20.58
N ASN A 168 -6.97 -27.05 21.22
CA ASN A 168 -6.18 -27.77 22.23
C ASN A 168 -7.00 -28.17 23.47
N ASP A 169 -7.96 -27.32 23.88
CA ASP A 169 -8.83 -27.62 25.02
C ASP A 169 -9.87 -28.73 24.69
N ASN A 170 -10.16 -28.96 23.40
CA ASN A 170 -11.04 -30.05 22.92
C ASN A 170 -10.23 -31.25 22.40
N ALA A 171 -9.15 -31.63 23.08
CA ALA A 171 -8.43 -32.85 22.75
C ALA A 171 -9.35 -34.06 22.95
N GLU A 172 -9.81 -34.67 21.86
CA GLU A 172 -10.55 -35.94 21.90
C GLU A 172 -9.61 -37.04 22.44
N GLU A 173 -9.82 -37.42 23.70
CA GLU A 173 -9.07 -38.51 24.34
C GLU A 173 -9.44 -39.84 23.66
N THR A 174 -8.51 -40.38 22.87
CA THR A 174 -8.66 -41.71 22.26
C THR A 174 -7.62 -42.66 22.85
N SER A 175 -8.06 -43.79 23.40
CA SER A 175 -7.19 -44.85 23.90
C SER A 175 -7.29 -46.09 23.01
N VAL A 176 -6.17 -46.55 22.48
CA VAL A 176 -6.10 -47.78 21.67
C VAL A 176 -5.55 -48.93 22.53
N LEU A 177 -6.37 -49.96 22.76
CA LEU A 177 -5.93 -51.20 23.40
C LEU A 177 -5.18 -52.07 22.37
N HIS A 178 -3.89 -52.30 22.60
CA HIS A 178 -3.04 -53.07 21.68
C HIS A 178 -3.07 -54.59 21.93
N LEU A 179 -3.89 -55.06 22.88
CA LEU A 179 -4.09 -56.47 23.16
C LEU A 179 -5.18 -57.04 22.23
N LYS A 180 -5.04 -58.31 21.84
CA LYS A 180 -6.02 -58.99 20.97
C LYS A 180 -7.40 -59.09 21.61
N GLU A 181 -7.43 -59.25 22.93
CA GLU A 181 -8.65 -59.40 23.74
C GLU A 181 -8.55 -58.51 24.98
N ALA A 182 -9.70 -58.03 25.47
CA ALA A 182 -9.77 -57.12 26.61
C ALA A 182 -9.51 -57.81 27.96
N GLN A 183 -9.55 -59.14 27.98
CA GLN A 183 -9.45 -59.97 29.18
C GLN A 183 -8.42 -61.09 28.97
N ASP A 184 -7.89 -61.61 30.06
CA ASP A 184 -7.00 -62.77 30.12
C ASP A 184 -7.70 -64.06 29.65
N TYR A 185 -6.96 -65.14 29.36
CA TYR A 185 -7.53 -66.45 28.95
C TYR A 185 -8.48 -67.07 30.00
N GLN A 186 -8.48 -66.53 31.23
CA GLN A 186 -9.39 -66.90 32.32
C GLN A 186 -10.51 -65.86 32.56
N GLY A 187 -10.72 -64.90 31.65
CA GLY A 187 -11.75 -63.86 31.77
C GLY A 187 -11.45 -62.78 32.82
N ARG A 188 -10.20 -62.65 33.26
CA ARG A 188 -9.78 -61.64 34.26
C ARG A 188 -9.24 -60.38 33.59
N SER A 189 -9.38 -59.23 34.24
CA SER A 189 -8.67 -58.01 33.83
C SER A 189 -7.17 -58.16 34.08
N PHE A 190 -6.34 -57.61 33.20
CA PHE A 190 -4.88 -57.55 33.36
C PHE A 190 -4.44 -56.73 34.59
N LEU A 191 -5.34 -55.97 35.21
CA LEU A 191 -5.09 -55.25 36.46
C LEU A 191 -5.21 -56.14 37.70
N VAL A 192 -5.79 -57.34 37.57
CA VAL A 192 -5.93 -58.27 38.71
C VAL A 192 -4.59 -58.96 38.96
N PRO A 193 -4.05 -58.91 40.19
CA PRO A 193 -2.77 -59.55 40.50
C PRO A 193 -2.86 -61.07 40.31
N PRO A 194 -1.79 -61.72 39.81
CA PRO A 194 -1.78 -63.16 39.58
C PRO A 194 -1.84 -63.92 40.91
N ALA A 195 -2.80 -64.84 41.04
CA ALA A 195 -2.98 -65.65 42.25
C ALA A 195 -2.13 -66.93 42.28
N PHE A 196 -1.41 -67.25 41.20
CA PHE A 196 -0.69 -68.52 41.02
C PHE A 196 0.81 -68.44 41.32
N THR A 197 1.30 -67.30 41.79
CA THR A 197 2.74 -67.04 42.05
C THR A 197 3.25 -67.64 43.37
N GLY A 198 2.48 -68.52 44.01
CA GLY A 198 2.86 -69.21 45.25
C GLY A 198 2.90 -68.31 46.51
N VAL A 199 2.64 -67.01 46.36
CA VAL A 199 2.60 -66.02 47.46
C VAL A 199 1.18 -65.45 47.54
N ASN A 200 0.54 -65.58 48.70
CA ASN A 200 -0.80 -65.05 48.92
C ASN A 200 -0.74 -63.54 49.20
N LEU A 201 -1.13 -62.73 48.22
CA LEU A 201 -1.20 -61.26 48.32
C LEU A 201 -2.51 -60.74 48.95
N ARG A 202 -3.29 -61.62 49.60
CA ARG A 202 -4.53 -61.25 50.29
C ARG A 202 -4.19 -60.71 51.69
N ALA A 203 -4.93 -59.69 52.14
CA ALA A 203 -4.69 -59.05 53.43
C ALA A 203 -4.76 -60.02 54.64
N ASP A 204 -5.50 -61.12 54.51
CA ASP A 204 -5.71 -62.09 55.58
C ASP A 204 -4.63 -63.19 55.65
N ALA A 205 -3.69 -63.23 54.71
CA ALA A 205 -2.65 -64.25 54.66
C ALA A 205 -1.42 -63.80 55.47
N VAL A 206 -1.19 -64.43 56.63
CA VAL A 206 0.05 -64.31 57.39
C VAL A 206 1.08 -65.27 56.78
N PRO A 207 2.29 -64.81 56.38
CA PRO A 207 3.34 -65.71 55.92
C PRO A 207 3.84 -66.56 57.08
N GLU A 208 4.00 -67.88 56.87
CA GLU A 208 4.81 -68.72 57.77
C GLU A 208 6.31 -68.50 57.55
#